data_AF-A0AAU2N564-F1
#
_entry.id   AF-A0AAU2N564-F1
#
_cell.length_a   1.000
_cell.length_b   1.000
_cell.length_c   1.000
_cell.angle_alpha   90.00
_cell.angle_beta   90.00
_cell.angle_gamma   90.00
#
_symmetry.space_group_name_H-M   'P 1'
#
loop_
_entity.id
_entity.type
_entity.pdbx_description
1 polymer ?
#
loop_
_entity_poly.entity_id
_entity_poly.type
_entity_poly.pdbx_seq_one_letter_code
_entity_poly.pdbx_strand_id
1 'polypeptide(L)'
;MTTVDPRALNAGEPGTAPVDAEGARREAERAPRGAGPAGGGLAARPPRRKSAGDPVKALLHRHRELCERAVDPLEIAAGLEAHGITDRTAARFRHRDVFSLAEELYARSPHEAVTAAAPALVPAGPAAFRGFGQALLPAAVACSAAAAGQAWAGVAAVAAVAAALVWPGRAAAGRFPHAAHLLAAAVAAGAVYRHGTALGVGLALAVVPGHLAAVAFAAGARARLDGSRALEDFADRARPLLLAATALFTGAAAGAAVLAGAPLPVAVPLALLLFLTRLLLRHGAHRAPVCAALALALVPVPAAATAAAAGLLVHAVLALARASAHARP
;
A
#
# COMPACT_ATOMS: atom_id res chain seq x y z
N MET A 1 -49.33 -33.37 26.49
CA MET A 1 -49.70 -34.79 26.61
C MET A 1 -48.74 -35.57 25.72
N THR A 2 -47.91 -36.42 26.35
CA THR A 2 -47.50 -37.78 25.94
C THR A 2 -47.66 -38.13 24.45
N THR A 3 -46.71 -38.72 23.72
CA THR A 3 -45.59 -39.61 24.08
C THR A 3 -44.88 -39.94 22.76
N VAL A 4 -43.56 -39.88 22.72
CA VAL A 4 -42.76 -40.64 21.73
C VAL A 4 -41.67 -41.35 22.52
N ASP A 5 -41.76 -42.67 22.53
CA ASP A 5 -40.63 -43.58 22.68
C ASP A 5 -40.77 -44.60 21.53
N PRO A 6 -39.69 -44.89 20.81
CA PRO A 6 -39.04 -46.16 21.12
C PRO A 6 -37.50 -46.10 21.05
N ARG A 7 -36.90 -46.41 22.19
CA ARG A 7 -35.88 -47.43 22.43
C ARG A 7 -35.35 -48.18 21.20
N ALA A 8 -34.05 -48.42 21.34
CA ALA A 8 -33.18 -49.44 20.70
C ALA A 8 -32.32 -48.82 19.60
N LEU A 9 -31.02 -48.58 19.81
CA LEU A 9 -30.06 -49.54 20.34
C LEU A 9 -29.01 -48.88 21.24
N ASN A 10 -28.89 -49.46 22.44
CA ASN A 10 -27.70 -49.71 23.27
C ASN A 10 -26.74 -48.54 23.52
N ALA A 11 -26.78 -47.92 24.71
CA ALA A 11 -26.19 -48.40 25.98
C ALA A 11 -24.67 -48.63 25.82
N GLY A 12 -23.80 -47.81 26.43
CA GLY A 12 -23.73 -47.58 27.87
C GLY A 12 -22.98 -48.78 28.49
N GLU A 13 -21.89 -48.65 29.23
CA GLU A 13 -21.67 -47.77 30.40
C GLU A 13 -20.28 -48.16 31.02
N PRO A 14 -19.86 -47.73 32.24
CA PRO A 14 -19.09 -46.52 32.50
C PRO A 14 -17.92 -46.77 33.49
N GLY A 15 -17.25 -45.72 33.98
CA GLY A 15 -16.28 -45.86 35.07
C GLY A 15 -15.62 -44.56 35.55
N THR A 16 -16.38 -43.80 36.35
CA THR A 16 -15.93 -43.07 37.56
C THR A 16 -14.66 -42.19 37.52
N ALA A 17 -14.88 -40.87 37.42
CA ALA A 17 -14.55 -39.80 38.40
C ALA A 17 -13.11 -39.58 38.96
N PRO A 18 -12.80 -38.37 39.49
CA PRO A 18 -11.56 -37.63 39.21
C PRO A 18 -10.62 -37.46 40.42
N VAL A 19 -9.32 -37.19 40.19
CA VAL A 19 -8.39 -36.66 41.21
C VAL A 19 -7.29 -35.79 40.56
N ASP A 20 -7.38 -34.50 40.86
CA ASP A 20 -6.38 -33.51 41.27
C ASP A 20 -4.91 -33.53 40.79
N ALA A 21 -4.45 -32.30 40.60
CA ALA A 21 -3.09 -31.85 40.33
C ALA A 21 -2.13 -32.04 41.52
N GLU A 22 -0.85 -31.71 41.27
CA GLU A 22 0.28 -31.56 42.21
C GLU A 22 1.21 -32.79 42.32
N GLY A 23 2.30 -32.79 41.54
CA GLY A 23 3.35 -33.81 41.70
C GLY A 23 4.36 -33.93 40.55
N ALA A 24 4.84 -32.82 39.97
CA ALA A 24 5.95 -32.87 39.02
C ALA A 24 6.87 -31.65 39.17
N ARG A 25 7.24 -31.36 40.41
CA ARG A 25 8.48 -30.65 40.75
C ARG A 25 9.20 -31.51 41.79
N ARG A 26 10.52 -31.64 41.60
CA ARG A 26 11.52 -32.36 42.43
C ARG A 26 11.73 -33.81 42.00
N GLU A 27 12.80 -34.04 41.25
CA GLU A 27 13.85 -35.03 41.51
C GLU A 27 14.65 -35.33 40.23
N ALA A 28 15.76 -34.62 40.06
CA ALA A 28 16.90 -35.10 39.29
C ALA A 28 18.16 -34.39 39.78
N GLU A 29 18.41 -34.49 41.08
CA GLU A 29 19.70 -34.22 41.69
C GLU A 29 20.33 -35.57 42.05
N ARG A 30 21.32 -36.00 41.27
CA ARG A 30 22.28 -37.00 41.74
C ARG A 30 23.63 -36.82 41.07
N ALA A 31 24.50 -36.09 41.77
CA ALA A 31 25.94 -36.13 41.58
C ALA A 31 26.50 -37.49 42.02
N PRO A 32 27.68 -37.87 41.53
CA PRO A 32 28.63 -38.60 42.34
C PRO A 32 29.93 -37.79 42.52
N ARG A 33 30.35 -37.65 43.78
CA ARG A 33 31.72 -37.28 44.15
C ARG A 33 32.58 -38.55 44.15
N GLY A 34 33.73 -38.50 43.50
CA GLY A 34 34.83 -39.46 43.65
C GLY A 34 36.14 -38.72 43.44
N ALA A 35 37.04 -38.81 44.42
CA ALA A 35 38.30 -38.08 44.48
C ALA A 35 39.49 -38.94 44.02
N GLY A 36 40.26 -38.42 43.05
CA GLY A 36 41.71 -38.60 42.78
C GLY A 36 42.29 -39.98 42.47
N PRO A 37 43.53 -40.10 41.90
CA PRO A 37 44.53 -39.04 41.67
C PRO A 37 45.24 -39.03 40.29
N ALA A 38 45.97 -37.92 40.05
CA ALA A 38 47.18 -37.71 39.24
C ALA A 38 47.35 -38.34 37.82
N GLY A 39 47.51 -37.47 36.81
CA GLY A 39 48.10 -37.80 35.51
C GLY A 39 47.97 -36.65 34.52
N GLY A 40 49.09 -36.05 34.10
CA GLY A 40 49.13 -34.86 33.24
C GLY A 40 48.60 -35.08 31.82
N GLY A 41 48.03 -34.03 31.23
CA GLY A 41 47.61 -34.03 29.84
C GLY A 41 46.91 -32.73 29.44
N LEU A 42 47.66 -31.90 28.70
CA LEU A 42 47.26 -30.78 27.83
C LEU A 42 45.80 -30.27 27.96
N ALA A 43 45.67 -29.04 28.44
CA ALA A 43 44.44 -28.26 28.43
C ALA A 43 43.75 -28.30 27.06
N ALA A 44 42.67 -29.09 26.96
CA ALA A 44 41.78 -29.09 25.82
C ALA A 44 41.05 -27.75 25.77
N ARG A 45 41.53 -26.87 24.90
CA ARG A 45 40.87 -25.61 24.53
C ARG A 45 39.42 -25.93 24.14
N PRO A 46 38.40 -25.23 24.68
CA PRO A 46 37.01 -25.51 24.31
C PRO A 46 36.88 -25.42 22.78
N PRO A 47 36.08 -26.30 22.14
CA PRO A 47 35.95 -26.29 20.70
C PRO A 47 35.48 -24.89 20.29
N ARG A 48 36.32 -24.21 19.51
CA ARG A 48 35.92 -22.99 18.80
C ARG A 48 34.63 -23.33 18.08
N ARG A 49 33.50 -22.72 18.50
CA ARG A 49 32.26 -22.77 17.73
C ARG A 49 32.66 -22.49 16.29
N LYS A 50 32.42 -23.46 15.39
CA LYS A 50 32.50 -23.24 13.94
C LYS A 50 31.89 -21.88 13.70
N SER A 51 32.61 -20.98 13.03
CA SER A 51 32.06 -19.70 12.60
C SER A 51 30.77 -20.02 11.87
N ALA A 52 29.63 -19.85 12.55
CA ALA A 52 28.34 -19.87 11.91
C ALA A 52 28.48 -18.85 10.80
N GLY A 53 28.33 -19.30 9.55
CA GLY A 53 28.46 -18.43 8.39
C GLY A 53 27.66 -17.16 8.62
N ASP A 54 28.11 -16.06 8.01
CA ASP A 54 27.46 -14.77 8.14
C ASP A 54 25.92 -14.92 8.05
N PRO A 55 25.19 -14.71 9.15
CA PRO A 55 23.76 -15.01 9.21
C PRO A 55 22.98 -14.15 8.23
N VAL A 56 23.46 -12.93 7.95
CA VAL A 56 22.89 -12.03 6.95
C VAL A 56 23.06 -12.61 5.55
N LYS A 57 24.21 -13.22 5.25
CA LYS A 57 24.44 -13.88 3.95
C LYS A 57 23.53 -15.10 3.75
N ALA A 58 23.28 -15.88 4.79
CA ALA A 58 22.33 -16.99 4.74
C ALA A 58 20.90 -16.50 4.51
N LEU A 59 20.53 -15.37 5.13
CA LEU A 59 19.23 -14.73 4.93
C LEU A 59 19.07 -14.16 3.51
N LEU A 60 20.11 -13.48 2.99
CA LEU A 60 20.17 -12.97 1.62
C LEU A 60 19.98 -14.09 0.61
N HIS A 61 20.61 -15.25 0.83
CA HIS A 61 20.44 -16.41 -0.04
C HIS A 61 19.00 -16.95 -0.03
N ARG A 62 18.35 -17.01 1.14
CA ARG A 62 16.96 -17.47 1.27
C ARG A 62 15.96 -16.51 0.62
N HIS A 63 16.21 -15.20 0.72
CA HIS A 63 15.34 -14.15 0.16
C HIS A 63 15.94 -13.52 -1.09
N ARG A 64 16.71 -14.29 -1.88
CA ARG A 64 17.47 -13.79 -3.03
C ARG A 64 16.56 -13.14 -4.08
N GLU A 65 15.47 -13.80 -4.47
CA GLU A 65 14.53 -13.26 -5.45
C GLU A 65 13.84 -11.96 -4.99
N LEU A 66 13.63 -11.81 -3.68
CA LEU A 66 13.11 -10.57 -3.11
C LEU A 66 14.20 -9.49 -3.18
N CYS A 67 15.41 -9.80 -2.71
CA CYS A 67 16.51 -8.84 -2.61
C CYS A 67 17.13 -8.47 -3.97
N GLU A 68 16.94 -9.24 -5.05
CA GLU A 68 17.41 -8.91 -6.41
C GLU A 68 16.36 -8.11 -7.20
N ARG A 69 15.07 -8.32 -6.92
CA ARG A 69 13.98 -7.52 -7.51
C ARG A 69 13.76 -6.21 -6.77
N ALA A 70 14.20 -6.14 -5.52
CA ALA A 70 13.97 -5.01 -4.65
C ALA A 70 14.62 -3.75 -5.20
N VAL A 71 13.81 -2.72 -5.23
CA VAL A 71 14.17 -1.39 -5.69
C VAL A 71 14.92 -0.60 -4.62
N ASP A 72 14.49 -0.77 -3.38
CA ASP A 72 14.87 0.01 -2.21
C ASP A 72 14.86 -0.90 -0.96
N PRO A 73 15.48 -0.46 0.16
CA PRO A 73 15.49 -1.21 1.41
C PRO A 73 14.10 -1.50 2.00
N LEU A 74 13.08 -0.67 1.73
CA LEU A 74 11.74 -0.87 2.28
C LEU A 74 11.01 -2.03 1.61
N GLU A 75 11.22 -2.28 0.32
CA GLU A 75 10.68 -3.47 -0.34
C GLU A 75 11.21 -4.75 0.29
N ILE A 76 12.48 -4.74 0.67
CA ILE A 76 13.11 -5.84 1.41
C ILE A 76 12.46 -5.92 2.79
N ALA A 77 12.34 -4.83 3.56
CA ALA A 77 11.75 -4.84 4.90
C ALA A 77 10.33 -5.41 4.92
N ALA A 78 9.44 -4.92 4.05
CA ALA A 78 8.07 -5.41 3.95
C ALA A 78 8.00 -6.86 3.47
N GLY A 79 8.88 -7.25 2.54
CA GLY A 79 9.02 -8.64 2.14
C GLY A 79 9.46 -9.52 3.31
N LEU A 80 10.42 -9.08 4.13
CA LEU A 80 10.84 -9.82 5.31
C LEU A 80 9.71 -9.95 6.36
N GLU A 81 8.94 -8.90 6.61
CA GLU A 81 7.78 -8.93 7.51
C GLU A 81 6.67 -9.88 7.01
N ALA A 82 6.39 -9.87 5.71
CA ALA A 82 5.44 -10.80 5.11
C ALA A 82 5.87 -12.28 5.27
N HIS A 83 7.17 -12.52 5.44
CA HIS A 83 7.75 -13.83 5.74
C HIS A 83 7.97 -14.04 7.26
N GLY A 84 7.40 -13.18 8.11
CA GLY A 84 7.39 -13.32 9.57
C GLY A 84 8.63 -12.80 10.30
N ILE A 85 9.50 -12.03 9.64
CA ILE A 85 10.65 -11.40 10.28
C ILE A 85 10.21 -10.09 10.94
N THR A 86 10.38 -10.02 12.25
CA THR A 86 10.06 -8.84 13.08
C THR A 86 11.33 -8.25 13.69
N ASP A 87 11.25 -7.11 14.36
CA ASP A 87 12.41 -6.48 15.01
C ASP A 87 13.13 -7.40 16.00
N ARG A 88 12.38 -8.23 16.72
CA ARG A 88 12.95 -9.26 17.61
C ARG A 88 13.77 -10.29 16.83
N THR A 89 13.35 -10.61 15.61
CA THR A 89 14.08 -11.51 14.70
C THR A 89 15.29 -10.77 14.10
N ALA A 90 15.16 -9.49 13.74
CA ALA A 90 16.25 -8.66 13.21
C ALA A 90 17.39 -8.49 14.23
N ALA A 91 17.08 -8.36 15.52
CA ALA A 91 18.07 -8.33 16.60
C ALA A 91 18.98 -9.58 16.63
N ARG A 92 18.49 -10.75 16.18
CA ARG A 92 19.30 -11.98 16.07
C ARG A 92 20.34 -11.90 14.96
N PHE A 93 20.11 -11.06 13.95
CA PHE A 93 21.05 -10.72 12.90
C PHE A 93 21.98 -9.55 13.29
N ARG A 94 21.92 -9.07 14.54
CA ARG A 94 22.67 -7.90 15.06
C ARG A 94 22.27 -6.56 14.43
N HIS A 95 21.06 -6.47 13.87
CA HIS A 95 20.48 -5.21 13.42
C HIS A 95 19.41 -4.76 14.41
N ARG A 96 19.25 -3.44 14.57
CA ARG A 96 18.34 -2.86 15.58
C ARG A 96 16.87 -3.18 15.29
N ASP A 97 16.48 -3.15 14.03
CA ASP A 97 15.12 -3.28 13.52
C ASP A 97 15.14 -3.95 12.13
N VAL A 98 13.97 -4.34 11.62
CA VAL A 98 13.83 -4.96 10.29
C VAL A 98 14.34 -4.02 9.20
N PHE A 99 14.18 -2.71 9.36
CA PHE A 99 14.64 -1.71 8.40
C PHE A 99 16.17 -1.68 8.29
N SER A 100 16.90 -1.63 9.41
CA SER A 100 18.37 -1.69 9.45
C SER A 100 18.91 -2.99 8.86
N LEU A 101 18.19 -4.10 9.05
CA LEU A 101 18.53 -5.39 8.42
C LEU A 101 18.31 -5.34 6.91
N ALA A 102 17.22 -4.71 6.47
CA ALA A 102 16.88 -4.57 5.07
C ALA A 102 17.83 -3.62 4.32
N GLU A 103 18.29 -2.53 4.95
CA GLU A 103 19.35 -1.67 4.42
C GLU A 103 20.65 -2.44 4.21
N GLU A 104 21.05 -3.26 5.19
CA GLU A 104 22.25 -4.10 5.07
C GLU A 104 22.12 -5.12 3.94
N LEU A 105 20.94 -5.75 3.78
CA LEU A 105 20.67 -6.67 2.67
C LEU A 105 20.68 -5.96 1.31
N TYR A 106 20.08 -4.77 1.22
CA TYR A 106 20.04 -3.96 0.01
C TYR A 106 21.45 -3.54 -0.42
N ALA A 107 22.28 -3.08 0.54
CA ALA A 107 23.66 -2.67 0.31
C ALA A 107 24.56 -3.81 -0.17
N ARG A 108 24.23 -5.06 0.18
CA ARG A 108 24.99 -6.26 -0.18
C ARG A 108 24.52 -6.93 -1.47
N SER A 109 23.31 -6.65 -1.92
CA SER A 109 22.77 -7.19 -3.16
C SER A 109 23.33 -6.41 -4.37
N PRO A 110 23.59 -7.09 -5.50
CA PRO A 110 24.09 -6.45 -6.71
C PRO A 110 22.97 -5.64 -7.38
N HIS A 111 22.78 -4.41 -6.91
CA HIS A 111 21.89 -3.44 -7.53
C HIS A 111 22.71 -2.49 -8.40
N GLU A 112 22.23 -2.18 -9.61
CA GLU A 112 22.75 -1.06 -10.38
C GLU A 112 22.59 0.19 -9.52
N ALA A 113 23.70 0.78 -9.10
CA ALA A 113 23.73 1.87 -8.13
C ALA A 113 23.04 3.11 -8.71
N VAL A 114 21.72 3.17 -8.59
CA VAL A 114 20.97 4.42 -8.62
C VAL A 114 21.30 5.07 -7.29
N THR A 115 22.46 5.74 -7.25
CA THR A 115 22.84 6.56 -6.11
C THR A 115 21.66 7.47 -5.82
N ALA A 116 21.03 7.25 -4.68
CA ALA A 116 20.06 8.15 -4.10
C ALA A 116 20.81 9.44 -3.76
N ALA A 117 21.03 10.28 -4.77
CA ALA A 117 21.18 11.70 -4.53
C ALA A 117 19.91 12.10 -3.78
N ALA A 118 20.07 12.50 -2.53
CA ALA A 118 19.02 13.18 -1.78
C ALA A 118 18.32 14.14 -2.75
N PRO A 119 16.98 14.22 -2.77
CA PRO A 119 16.31 15.24 -3.53
C PRO A 119 16.63 16.57 -2.84
N ALA A 120 17.79 17.14 -3.14
CA ALA A 120 17.90 18.56 -3.25
C ALA A 120 16.69 18.97 -4.10
N LEU A 121 15.96 20.01 -3.68
CA LEU A 121 15.00 20.67 -4.54
C LEU A 121 15.76 21.12 -5.79
N VAL A 122 15.94 20.22 -6.75
CA VAL A 122 16.44 20.56 -8.07
C VAL A 122 15.29 21.37 -8.66
N PRO A 123 15.51 22.65 -9.00
CA PRO A 123 14.47 23.47 -9.60
C PRO A 123 13.90 22.69 -10.79
N ALA A 124 12.56 22.58 -10.84
CA ALA A 124 11.85 21.77 -11.80
C ALA A 124 12.38 22.03 -13.22
N GLY A 125 13.16 21.09 -13.75
CA GLY A 125 13.74 21.23 -15.09
C GLY A 125 12.64 21.31 -16.15
N PRO A 126 12.95 21.77 -17.37
CA PRO A 126 11.99 21.91 -18.46
C PRO A 126 11.29 20.60 -18.86
N ALA A 127 11.76 19.43 -18.40
CA ALA A 127 11.08 18.16 -18.56
C ALA A 127 9.86 17.98 -17.63
N ALA A 128 9.93 18.47 -16.38
CA ALA A 128 8.82 18.42 -15.43
C ALA A 128 7.66 19.33 -15.87
N PHE A 129 7.98 20.51 -16.39
CA PHE A 129 7.00 21.43 -16.99
C PHE A 129 6.36 20.85 -18.26
N ARG A 130 7.13 20.10 -19.09
CA ARG A 130 6.58 19.40 -20.26
C ARG A 130 5.58 18.31 -19.88
N GLY A 131 5.88 17.52 -18.84
CA GLY A 131 4.94 16.52 -18.31
C GLY A 131 3.66 17.15 -17.75
N PHE A 132 3.78 18.27 -17.04
CA PHE A 132 2.64 19.03 -16.52
C PHE A 132 1.79 19.67 -17.63
N GLY A 133 2.44 20.25 -18.66
CA GLY A 133 1.75 20.82 -19.83
C GLY A 133 0.98 19.78 -20.63
N GLN A 134 1.53 18.57 -20.79
CA GLN A 134 0.83 17.46 -21.43
C GLN A 134 -0.37 16.96 -20.62
N ALA A 135 -0.34 17.05 -19.29
CA ALA A 135 -1.48 16.71 -18.44
C ALA A 135 -2.59 17.79 -18.46
N LEU A 136 -2.22 19.05 -18.72
CA LEU A 136 -3.13 20.19 -18.83
C LEU A 136 -3.83 20.29 -20.19
N LEU A 137 -3.16 19.89 -21.27
CA LEU A 137 -3.68 19.98 -22.64
C LEU A 137 -5.09 19.39 -22.81
N PRO A 138 -5.38 18.15 -22.35
CA PRO A 138 -6.70 17.55 -22.50
C PRO A 138 -7.78 18.32 -21.74
N ALA A 139 -7.46 18.81 -20.52
CA ALA A 139 -8.38 19.59 -19.72
C ALA A 139 -8.67 20.96 -20.37
N ALA A 140 -7.64 21.62 -20.91
CA ALA A 140 -7.78 22.89 -21.63
C ALA A 140 -8.64 22.73 -22.90
N VAL A 141 -8.43 21.66 -23.66
CA VAL A 141 -9.25 21.34 -24.85
C VAL A 141 -10.71 21.13 -24.44
N ALA A 142 -10.99 20.33 -23.41
CA ALA A 142 -12.36 20.11 -22.93
C ALA A 142 -13.05 21.40 -22.46
N CYS A 143 -12.33 22.27 -21.73
CA CYS A 143 -12.86 23.56 -21.28
C CYS A 143 -13.14 24.50 -22.46
N SER A 144 -12.22 24.60 -23.40
CA SER A 144 -12.39 25.43 -24.60
C SER A 144 -13.55 24.95 -25.47
N ALA A 145 -13.71 23.64 -25.64
CA ALA A 145 -14.82 23.04 -26.38
C ALA A 145 -16.18 23.33 -25.72
N ALA A 146 -16.24 23.24 -24.38
CA ALA A 146 -17.44 23.56 -23.62
C ALA A 146 -17.79 25.05 -23.72
N ALA A 147 -16.79 25.94 -23.56
CA ALA A 147 -16.97 27.39 -23.72
C ALA A 147 -17.42 27.77 -25.14
N ALA A 148 -16.95 27.03 -26.16
CA ALA A 148 -17.35 27.19 -27.55
C ALA A 148 -18.66 26.46 -27.92
N GLY A 149 -19.39 25.91 -26.95
CA GLY A 149 -20.69 25.24 -27.16
C GLY A 149 -20.62 23.99 -28.04
N GLN A 150 -19.46 23.34 -28.13
CA GLN A 150 -19.27 22.20 -29.02
C GLN A 150 -19.95 20.94 -28.50
N ALA A 151 -20.66 20.23 -29.39
CA ALA A 151 -21.37 19.00 -29.05
C ALA A 151 -20.45 17.88 -28.53
N TRP A 152 -19.17 17.89 -28.92
CA TRP A 152 -18.17 16.91 -28.49
C TRP A 152 -17.47 17.26 -27.17
N ALA A 153 -17.81 18.38 -26.52
CA ALA A 153 -17.17 18.82 -25.28
C ALA A 153 -17.26 17.77 -24.16
N GLY A 154 -18.39 17.07 -24.05
CA GLY A 154 -18.56 15.97 -23.08
C GLY A 154 -17.60 14.81 -23.35
N VAL A 155 -17.41 14.44 -24.61
CA VAL A 155 -16.48 13.37 -25.02
C VAL A 155 -15.04 13.78 -24.73
N ALA A 156 -14.66 15.03 -25.05
CA ALA A 156 -13.34 15.53 -24.74
C ALA A 156 -13.06 15.59 -23.23
N ALA A 157 -14.05 15.96 -22.42
CA ALA A 157 -13.92 15.93 -20.96
C ALA A 157 -13.70 14.52 -20.42
N VAL A 158 -14.45 13.53 -20.91
CA VAL A 158 -14.27 12.12 -20.54
C VAL A 158 -12.88 11.63 -20.97
N ALA A 159 -12.44 11.95 -22.19
CA ALA A 159 -11.12 11.60 -22.68
C ALA A 159 -10.01 12.25 -21.84
N ALA A 160 -10.17 13.50 -21.42
CA ALA A 160 -9.24 14.19 -20.54
C ALA A 160 -9.11 13.51 -19.17
N VAL A 161 -10.23 13.16 -18.56
CA VAL A 161 -10.27 12.42 -17.28
C VAL A 161 -9.61 11.04 -17.43
N ALA A 162 -9.93 10.29 -18.49
CA ALA A 162 -9.34 8.99 -18.75
C ALA A 162 -7.81 9.09 -19.00
N ALA A 163 -7.37 10.05 -19.80
CA ALA A 163 -5.96 10.31 -20.04
C ALA A 163 -5.23 10.68 -18.74
N ALA A 164 -5.85 11.46 -17.86
CA ALA A 164 -5.29 11.82 -16.56
C ALA A 164 -5.07 10.62 -15.62
N LEU A 165 -5.88 9.56 -15.73
CA LEU A 165 -5.68 8.33 -14.97
C LEU A 165 -4.48 7.53 -15.51
N VAL A 166 -4.29 7.55 -16.83
CA VAL A 166 -3.26 6.79 -17.55
C VAL A 166 -1.88 7.48 -17.55
N TRP A 167 -1.85 8.81 -17.56
CA TRP A 167 -0.68 9.62 -17.90
C TRP A 167 0.02 10.21 -16.68
N PRO A 168 0.54 9.44 -15.72
CA PRO A 168 1.85 8.87 -16.03
C PRO A 168 2.25 7.64 -15.18
N GLY A 169 2.85 6.67 -15.86
CA GLY A 169 3.60 5.60 -15.22
C GLY A 169 2.97 4.25 -15.50
N ARG A 170 3.51 3.55 -16.50
CA ARG A 170 3.40 2.10 -16.57
C ARG A 170 3.87 1.55 -15.23
N ALA A 171 3.08 0.68 -14.61
CA ALA A 171 3.57 -0.12 -13.49
C ALA A 171 4.84 -0.83 -13.96
N ALA A 172 5.98 -0.54 -13.33
CA ALA A 172 7.18 -1.34 -13.48
C ALA A 172 6.81 -2.76 -13.04
N ALA A 173 6.90 -3.72 -13.96
CA ALA A 173 6.70 -5.16 -13.75
C ALA A 173 5.26 -5.70 -13.49
N GLY A 174 4.20 -5.12 -14.07
CA GLY A 174 2.87 -5.74 -13.97
C GLY A 174 1.95 -5.53 -15.18
N ARG A 175 1.12 -6.54 -15.50
CA ARG A 175 0.04 -6.46 -16.51
C ARG A 175 -0.75 -5.16 -16.29
N PHE A 176 -0.77 -4.28 -17.27
CA PHE A 176 -1.37 -2.94 -17.19
C PHE A 176 -2.82 -3.05 -16.66
N PRO A 177 -3.26 -2.25 -15.68
CA PRO A 177 -4.56 -2.42 -15.02
C PRO A 177 -5.70 -1.88 -15.91
N HIS A 178 -5.86 -2.46 -17.10
CA HIS A 178 -6.86 -2.05 -18.10
C HIS A 178 -8.28 -2.06 -17.54
N ALA A 179 -8.63 -3.08 -16.74
CA ALA A 179 -9.97 -3.18 -16.16
C ALA A 179 -10.35 -1.97 -15.29
N ALA A 180 -9.44 -1.50 -14.42
CA ALA A 180 -9.69 -0.34 -13.56
C ALA A 180 -9.82 0.95 -14.38
N HIS A 181 -8.97 1.14 -15.39
CA HIS A 181 -9.03 2.30 -16.27
C HIS A 181 -10.31 2.33 -17.11
N LEU A 182 -10.75 1.17 -17.63
CA LEU A 182 -11.99 1.03 -18.38
C LEU A 182 -13.21 1.31 -17.49
N LEU A 183 -13.23 0.77 -16.27
CA LEU A 183 -14.30 1.06 -15.31
C LEU A 183 -14.34 2.55 -14.94
N ALA A 184 -13.20 3.18 -14.69
CA ALA A 184 -13.14 4.61 -14.39
C ALA A 184 -13.59 5.48 -15.58
N ALA A 185 -13.22 5.11 -16.81
CA ALA A 185 -13.71 5.76 -18.02
C ALA A 185 -15.23 5.58 -18.19
N ALA A 186 -15.77 4.39 -17.89
CA ALA A 186 -17.20 4.12 -17.93
C ALA A 186 -17.97 4.93 -16.87
N VAL A 187 -17.42 5.06 -15.65
CA VAL A 187 -17.99 5.91 -14.59
C VAL A 187 -18.03 7.37 -15.04
N ALA A 188 -16.94 7.90 -15.59
CA ALA A 188 -16.89 9.27 -16.09
C ALA A 188 -17.87 9.47 -17.26
N ALA A 189 -17.89 8.58 -18.23
CA ALA A 189 -18.79 8.65 -19.39
C ALA A 189 -20.27 8.59 -18.98
N GLY A 190 -20.64 7.63 -18.13
CA GLY A 190 -22.01 7.48 -17.63
C GLY A 190 -22.48 8.67 -16.80
N ALA A 191 -21.58 9.25 -15.98
CA ALA A 191 -21.89 10.42 -15.19
C ALA A 191 -22.08 11.67 -16.05
N VAL A 192 -21.21 11.90 -17.04
CA VAL A 192 -21.32 13.02 -18.00
C VAL A 192 -22.58 12.88 -18.87
N TYR A 193 -22.91 11.66 -19.30
CA TYR A 193 -24.15 11.39 -20.03
C TYR A 193 -25.40 11.74 -19.21
N ARG A 194 -25.41 11.40 -17.91
CA ARG A 194 -26.56 11.66 -17.02
C ARG A 194 -26.68 13.10 -16.53
N HIS A 195 -25.55 13.75 -16.25
CA HIS A 195 -25.52 15.03 -15.52
C HIS A 195 -24.97 16.19 -16.37
N GLY A 196 -24.68 15.94 -17.65
CA GLY A 196 -24.31 16.96 -18.62
C GLY A 196 -22.81 17.27 -18.69
N THR A 197 -22.46 18.10 -19.67
CA THR A 197 -21.08 18.49 -19.98
C THR A 197 -20.42 19.28 -18.85
N ALA A 198 -21.19 20.07 -18.09
CA ALA A 198 -20.74 20.79 -16.89
C ALA A 198 -20.04 19.87 -15.89
N LEU A 199 -20.60 18.67 -15.64
CA LEU A 199 -19.97 17.68 -14.76
C LEU A 199 -18.62 17.21 -15.32
N GLY A 200 -18.57 16.95 -16.63
CA GLY A 200 -17.34 16.53 -17.31
C GLY A 200 -16.24 17.58 -17.20
N VAL A 201 -16.58 18.85 -17.45
CA VAL A 201 -15.66 19.99 -17.32
C VAL A 201 -15.18 20.13 -15.87
N GLY A 202 -16.07 20.01 -14.89
CA GLY A 202 -15.70 20.05 -13.46
C GLY A 202 -14.70 18.94 -13.09
N LEU A 203 -14.92 17.71 -13.57
CA LEU A 203 -13.98 16.59 -13.37
C LEU A 203 -12.64 16.81 -14.10
N ALA A 204 -12.67 17.36 -15.31
CA ALA A 204 -11.46 17.68 -16.07
C ALA A 204 -10.64 18.79 -15.40
N LEU A 205 -11.28 19.83 -14.87
CA LEU A 205 -10.63 20.90 -14.10
C LEU A 205 -10.01 20.36 -12.79
N ALA A 206 -10.63 19.38 -12.15
CA ALA A 206 -10.11 18.74 -10.94
C ALA A 206 -8.85 17.89 -11.20
N VAL A 207 -8.51 17.55 -12.44
CA VAL A 207 -7.30 16.76 -12.77
C VAL A 207 -6.02 17.44 -12.29
N VAL A 208 -5.92 18.75 -12.48
CA VAL A 208 -4.72 19.55 -12.15
C VAL A 208 -4.45 19.55 -10.64
N PRO A 209 -5.38 19.96 -9.76
CA PRO A 209 -5.16 19.87 -8.32
C PRO A 209 -4.98 18.43 -7.85
N GLY A 210 -5.61 17.45 -8.51
CA GLY A 210 -5.37 16.02 -8.25
C GLY A 210 -3.93 15.60 -8.50
N HIS A 211 -3.31 16.11 -9.56
CA HIS A 211 -1.90 15.84 -9.82
C HIS A 211 -0.99 16.49 -8.77
N LEU A 212 -1.24 17.75 -8.43
CA LEU A 212 -0.46 18.48 -7.43
C LEU A 212 -0.58 17.85 -6.04
N ALA A 213 -1.79 17.47 -5.62
CA ALA A 213 -2.02 16.78 -4.35
C ALA A 213 -1.29 15.43 -4.29
N ALA A 214 -1.27 14.67 -5.39
CA ALA A 214 -0.52 13.41 -5.45
C ALA A 214 1.01 13.61 -5.37
N VAL A 215 1.54 14.66 -6.00
CA VAL A 215 2.97 15.00 -5.93
C VAL A 215 3.35 15.48 -4.53
N ALA A 216 2.53 16.33 -3.92
CA ALA A 216 2.72 16.79 -2.55
C ALA A 216 2.65 15.63 -1.55
N PHE A 217 1.72 14.69 -1.75
CA PHE A 217 1.63 13.46 -0.97
C PHE A 217 2.91 12.63 -1.09
N ALA A 218 3.39 12.38 -2.31
CA ALA A 218 4.60 11.59 -2.55
C ALA A 218 5.86 12.26 -1.97
N ALA A 219 6.01 13.57 -2.13
CA ALA A 219 7.12 14.33 -1.56
C ALA A 219 7.08 14.32 -0.03
N GLY A 220 5.90 14.51 0.55
CA GLY A 220 5.68 14.47 1.99
C GLY A 220 5.91 13.09 2.59
N ALA A 221 5.47 12.02 1.91
CA ALA A 221 5.74 10.65 2.32
C ALA A 221 7.26 10.37 2.35
N ARG A 222 8.01 10.79 1.31
CA ARG A 222 9.47 10.65 1.25
C ARG A 222 10.19 11.36 2.40
N ALA A 223 9.85 12.61 2.68
CA ALA A 223 10.45 13.36 3.78
C ALA A 223 10.19 12.71 5.16
N ARG A 224 9.11 11.93 5.29
CA ARG A 224 8.78 11.18 6.52
C ARG A 224 9.47 9.82 6.58
N LEU A 225 9.82 9.21 5.44
CA LEU A 225 10.60 7.96 5.38
C LEU A 225 12.00 8.15 5.97
N ASP A 226 12.70 9.23 5.60
CA ASP A 226 14.08 9.50 6.04
C ASP A 226 14.24 9.62 7.57
N GLY A 227 13.14 9.89 8.29
CA GLY A 227 13.11 10.06 9.74
C GLY A 227 12.43 8.93 10.53
N SER A 228 12.03 7.83 9.88
CA SER A 228 11.33 6.71 10.51
C SER A 228 12.19 5.45 10.51
N ARG A 229 12.19 4.70 11.62
CA ARG A 229 13.00 3.47 11.79
C ARG A 229 12.17 2.18 11.80
N ALA A 230 10.84 2.30 11.85
CA ALA A 230 9.88 1.21 11.80
C ALA A 230 8.75 1.53 10.81
N LEU A 231 8.12 0.49 10.24
CA LEU A 231 7.04 0.64 9.27
C LEU A 231 5.80 1.26 9.92
N GLU A 232 5.54 0.94 11.19
CA GLU A 232 4.45 1.50 11.98
C GLU A 232 4.61 3.00 12.21
N ASP A 233 5.81 3.47 12.56
CA ASP A 233 6.11 4.89 12.76
C ASP A 233 5.92 5.70 11.47
N PHE A 234 6.27 5.09 10.33
CA PHE A 234 6.01 5.67 9.03
C PHE A 234 4.51 5.72 8.71
N ALA A 235 3.80 4.61 8.90
CA ALA A 235 2.36 4.51 8.68
C ALA A 235 1.58 5.58 9.47
N ASP A 236 1.91 5.77 10.75
CA ASP A 236 1.25 6.75 11.62
C ASP A 236 1.50 8.20 11.18
N ARG A 237 2.67 8.49 10.59
CA ARG A 237 2.99 9.81 10.02
C ARG A 237 2.43 10.01 8.61
N ALA A 238 2.25 8.95 7.83
CA ALA A 238 1.72 9.01 6.46
C ALA A 238 0.20 9.21 6.41
N ARG A 239 -0.55 8.65 7.38
CA ARG A 239 -2.01 8.80 7.49
C ARG A 239 -2.51 10.25 7.53
N PRO A 240 -2.01 11.15 8.41
CA PRO A 240 -2.47 12.54 8.43
C PRO A 240 -2.14 13.28 7.13
N LEU A 241 -1.05 12.89 6.47
CA LEU A 241 -0.64 13.47 5.19
C LEU A 241 -1.58 13.06 4.05
N LEU A 242 -2.00 11.79 4.02
CA LEU A 242 -3.02 11.30 3.10
C LEU A 242 -4.34 12.04 3.31
N LEU A 243 -4.79 12.17 4.57
CA LEU A 243 -6.03 12.88 4.90
C LEU A 243 -5.96 14.35 4.50
N ALA A 244 -4.83 15.02 4.75
CA ALA A 244 -4.61 16.42 4.34
C ALA A 244 -4.62 16.57 2.81
N ALA A 245 -3.94 15.70 2.06
CA ALA A 245 -3.95 15.72 0.60
C ALA A 245 -5.36 15.46 0.03
N THR A 246 -6.10 14.52 0.65
CA THR A 246 -7.47 14.20 0.27
C THR A 246 -8.41 15.38 0.54
N ALA A 247 -8.29 16.03 1.71
CA ALA A 247 -9.09 17.21 2.07
C ALA A 247 -8.79 18.42 1.18
N LEU A 248 -7.51 18.65 0.86
CA LEU A 248 -7.11 19.70 -0.08
C LEU A 248 -7.70 19.44 -1.47
N PHE A 249 -7.63 18.19 -1.94
CA PHE A 249 -8.18 17.80 -3.23
C PHE A 249 -9.70 17.93 -3.28
N THR A 250 -10.44 17.51 -2.25
CA THR A 250 -11.90 17.63 -2.23
C THR A 250 -12.36 19.09 -2.24
N GLY A 251 -11.65 19.98 -1.53
CA GLY A 251 -11.89 21.43 -1.60
C GLY A 251 -11.66 21.98 -3.01
N ALA A 252 -10.55 21.59 -3.66
CA ALA A 252 -10.27 22.01 -5.02
C ALA A 252 -11.28 21.45 -6.04
N ALA A 253 -11.71 20.20 -5.88
CA ALA A 253 -12.74 19.58 -6.71
C ALA A 253 -14.11 20.25 -6.54
N ALA A 254 -14.47 20.69 -5.33
CA ALA A 254 -15.67 21.48 -5.09
C ALA A 254 -15.59 22.84 -5.80
N GLY A 255 -14.45 23.53 -5.74
CA GLY A 255 -14.22 24.78 -6.49
C GLY A 255 -14.34 24.58 -8.00
N ALA A 256 -13.71 23.52 -8.54
CA ALA A 256 -13.82 23.16 -9.96
C ALA A 256 -15.26 22.86 -10.39
N ALA A 257 -16.04 22.17 -9.54
CA ALA A 257 -17.45 21.92 -9.80
C ALA A 257 -18.28 23.20 -9.81
N VAL A 258 -18.05 24.13 -8.87
CA VAL A 258 -18.71 25.44 -8.84
C VAL A 258 -18.39 26.25 -10.10
N LEU A 259 -17.12 26.32 -10.51
CA LEU A 259 -16.70 27.02 -11.72
C LEU A 259 -17.33 26.43 -12.99
N ALA A 260 -17.52 25.12 -13.04
CA ALA A 260 -18.13 24.44 -14.17
C ALA A 260 -19.67 24.42 -14.13
N GLY A 261 -20.31 24.90 -13.06
CA GLY A 261 -21.75 24.79 -12.86
C GLY A 261 -22.24 23.35 -12.63
N ALA A 262 -21.38 22.46 -12.14
CA ALA A 262 -21.68 21.05 -11.91
C ALA A 262 -22.32 20.82 -10.53
N PRO A 263 -23.21 19.82 -10.39
CA PRO A 263 -23.81 19.48 -9.10
C PRO A 263 -22.75 18.91 -8.13
N LEU A 264 -22.42 19.70 -7.09
CA LEU A 264 -21.52 19.33 -6.00
C LEU A 264 -21.74 17.91 -5.42
N PRO A 265 -22.98 17.47 -5.10
CA PRO A 265 -23.20 16.13 -4.51
C PRO A 265 -22.86 14.98 -5.45
N VAL A 266 -22.66 15.24 -6.75
CA VAL A 266 -22.24 14.26 -7.76
C VAL A 266 -20.77 14.43 -8.12
N ALA A 267 -20.33 15.67 -8.33
CA ALA A 267 -18.98 15.98 -8.79
C ALA A 267 -17.90 15.63 -7.77
N VAL A 268 -18.09 16.01 -6.50
CA VAL A 268 -17.10 15.81 -5.43
C VAL A 268 -16.80 14.33 -5.16
N PRO A 269 -17.80 13.44 -4.95
CA PRO A 269 -17.51 12.03 -4.70
C PRO A 269 -16.87 11.32 -5.90
N LEU A 270 -17.27 11.67 -7.14
CA LEU A 270 -16.65 11.11 -8.35
C LEU A 270 -15.20 11.58 -8.51
N ALA A 271 -14.94 12.88 -8.32
CA ALA A 271 -13.57 13.40 -8.35
C ALA A 271 -12.69 12.71 -7.30
N LEU A 272 -13.20 12.55 -6.07
CA LEU A 272 -12.50 11.88 -4.98
C LEU A 272 -12.22 10.41 -5.31
N LEU A 273 -13.20 9.69 -5.85
CA LEU A 273 -13.06 8.29 -6.26
C LEU A 273 -11.97 8.12 -7.33
N LEU A 274 -11.96 8.99 -8.34
CA LEU A 274 -10.98 8.96 -9.43
C LEU A 274 -9.57 9.33 -8.94
N PHE A 275 -9.46 10.30 -8.03
CA PHE A 275 -8.20 10.66 -7.38
C PHE A 275 -7.62 9.50 -6.56
N LEU A 276 -8.43 8.86 -5.72
CA LEU A 276 -8.02 7.71 -4.92
C LEU A 276 -7.66 6.51 -5.80
N THR A 277 -8.43 6.26 -6.86
CA THR A 277 -8.12 5.24 -7.88
C THR A 277 -6.73 5.46 -8.45
N ARG A 278 -6.42 6.68 -8.92
CA ARG A 278 -5.11 7.04 -9.45
C ARG A 278 -4.01 6.85 -8.41
N LEU A 279 -4.24 7.31 -7.18
CA LEU A 279 -3.26 7.22 -6.09
C LEU A 279 -2.93 5.75 -5.77
N LEU A 280 -3.95 4.90 -5.64
CA LEU A 280 -3.79 3.47 -5.34
C LEU A 280 -3.09 2.72 -6.47
N LEU A 281 -3.47 2.97 -7.73
CA LEU A 281 -2.84 2.32 -8.88
C LEU A 281 -1.36 2.73 -9.03
N ARG A 282 -1.03 3.98 -8.70
CA ARG A 282 0.36 4.49 -8.68
C ARG A 282 1.24 3.82 -7.62
N HIS A 283 0.68 3.54 -6.45
CA HIS A 283 1.41 2.95 -5.32
C HIS A 283 1.28 1.41 -5.28
N GLY A 284 0.87 0.77 -6.37
CA GLY A 284 0.86 -0.70 -6.50
C GLY A 284 -0.18 -1.43 -5.64
N ALA A 285 -1.20 -0.73 -5.13
CA ALA A 285 -2.20 -1.35 -4.26
C ALA A 285 -3.02 -2.44 -4.99
N HIS A 286 -3.61 -3.36 -4.22
CA HIS A 286 -4.46 -4.41 -4.77
C HIS A 286 -5.61 -3.82 -5.60
N ARG A 287 -5.81 -4.38 -6.81
CA ARG A 287 -6.74 -3.85 -7.80
C ARG A 287 -8.20 -4.19 -7.52
N ALA A 288 -8.46 -5.27 -6.79
CA ALA A 288 -9.80 -5.73 -6.46
C ALA A 288 -10.67 -4.65 -5.77
N PRO A 289 -10.23 -3.98 -4.69
CA PRO A 289 -11.02 -2.93 -4.03
C PRO A 289 -11.24 -1.70 -4.93
N VAL A 290 -10.26 -1.35 -5.77
CA VAL A 290 -10.39 -0.28 -6.76
C VAL A 290 -11.49 -0.62 -7.77
N CYS A 291 -11.44 -1.81 -8.37
CA CYS A 291 -12.46 -2.26 -9.32
C CYS A 291 -13.85 -2.35 -8.67
N ALA A 292 -13.94 -2.83 -7.42
CA ALA A 292 -15.20 -2.91 -6.69
C ALA A 292 -15.81 -1.53 -6.42
N ALA A 293 -15.00 -0.55 -6.00
CA ALA A 293 -15.46 0.82 -5.79
C ALA A 293 -15.92 1.48 -7.09
N LEU A 294 -15.18 1.29 -8.19
CA LEU A 294 -15.58 1.79 -9.51
C LEU A 294 -16.86 1.12 -10.02
N ALA A 295 -17.01 -0.19 -9.83
CA ALA A 295 -18.23 -0.91 -10.18
C ALA A 295 -19.44 -0.43 -9.35
N LEU A 296 -19.25 -0.16 -8.05
CA LEU A 296 -20.28 0.42 -7.20
C LEU A 296 -20.69 1.82 -7.70
N ALA A 297 -19.75 2.64 -8.15
CA ALA A 297 -20.05 3.97 -8.68
C ALA A 297 -20.83 3.96 -10.03
N LEU A 298 -20.88 2.83 -10.74
CA LEU A 298 -21.75 2.65 -11.91
C LEU A 298 -23.23 2.45 -11.53
N VAL A 299 -23.52 2.09 -10.28
CA VAL A 299 -24.90 1.93 -9.81
C VAL A 299 -25.58 3.31 -9.83
N PRO A 300 -26.73 3.46 -10.50
CA PRO A 300 -27.35 4.77 -10.78
C PRO A 300 -28.01 5.45 -9.57
N VAL A 301 -27.53 5.18 -8.36
CA VAL A 301 -28.05 5.68 -7.07
C VAL A 301 -27.12 6.80 -6.57
N PRO A 302 -27.64 7.97 -6.13
CA PRO A 302 -26.81 9.11 -5.74
C PRO A 302 -25.82 8.80 -4.60
N ALA A 303 -26.21 7.91 -3.68
CA ALA A 303 -25.36 7.49 -2.57
C ALA A 303 -24.26 6.49 -2.97
N ALA A 304 -24.28 5.92 -4.18
CA ALA A 304 -23.33 4.89 -4.57
C ALA A 304 -21.91 5.46 -4.77
N ALA A 305 -21.80 6.65 -5.39
CA ALA A 305 -20.51 7.31 -5.59
C ALA A 305 -19.89 7.76 -4.26
N THR A 306 -20.70 8.26 -3.32
CA THR A 306 -20.22 8.66 -1.98
C THR A 306 -19.78 7.43 -1.17
N ALA A 307 -20.56 6.35 -1.18
CA ALA A 307 -20.20 5.09 -0.52
C ALA A 307 -18.92 4.48 -1.13
N ALA A 308 -18.80 4.47 -2.46
CA ALA A 308 -17.60 4.00 -3.16
C ALA A 308 -16.36 4.82 -2.79
N ALA A 309 -16.47 6.16 -2.77
CA ALA A 309 -15.38 7.04 -2.41
C ALA A 309 -14.97 6.86 -0.93
N ALA A 310 -15.94 6.77 -0.02
CA ALA A 310 -15.68 6.55 1.41
C ALA A 310 -15.02 5.19 1.67
N GLY A 311 -15.54 4.11 1.07
CA GLY A 311 -14.95 2.78 1.18
C GLY A 311 -13.53 2.71 0.60
N LEU A 312 -13.31 3.36 -0.55
CA LEU A 312 -11.98 3.42 -1.16
C LEU A 312 -11.01 4.28 -0.35
N LEU A 313 -11.49 5.34 0.33
CA LEU A 313 -10.67 6.17 1.22
C LEU A 313 -10.21 5.36 2.44
N VAL A 314 -11.09 4.59 3.08
CA VAL A 314 -10.72 3.69 4.17
C VAL A 314 -9.68 2.69 3.68
N HIS A 315 -9.88 2.10 2.51
CA HIS A 315 -8.90 1.19 1.92
C HIS A 315 -7.57 1.90 1.62
N ALA A 316 -7.60 3.14 1.12
CA ALA A 316 -6.41 3.93 0.86
C ALA A 316 -5.62 4.22 2.15
N VAL A 317 -6.29 4.59 3.24
CA VAL A 317 -5.65 4.79 4.55
C VAL A 317 -4.96 3.53 5.05
N LEU A 318 -5.55 2.34 4.82
CA LEU A 318 -4.96 1.06 5.21
C LEU A 318 -3.84 0.59 4.28
N ALA A 319 -4.05 0.72 2.97
CA ALA A 319 -3.16 0.20 1.95
C ALA A 319 -1.95 1.11 1.73
N LEU A 320 -2.12 2.42 1.58
CA LEU A 320 -1.01 3.35 1.35
C LEU A 320 -0.13 3.54 2.59
N ALA A 321 -0.68 3.43 3.80
CA ALA A 321 0.13 3.43 5.01
C ALA A 321 1.11 2.25 5.08
N ARG A 322 0.82 1.14 4.39
CA ARG A 322 1.70 -0.03 4.27
C ARG A 322 2.48 -0.07 2.96
N ALA A 323 1.90 0.43 1.87
CA ALA A 323 2.41 0.29 0.51
C ALA A 323 3.19 1.51 -0.02
N SER A 324 3.12 2.69 0.62
CA SER A 324 3.99 3.81 0.24
C SER A 324 5.48 3.58 0.55
N ALA A 325 5.79 2.47 1.21
CA ALA A 325 7.08 1.81 1.23
C ALA A 325 7.59 1.32 -0.15
N HIS A 326 6.71 1.18 -1.14
CA HIS A 326 6.99 0.51 -2.43
C HIS A 326 6.86 1.43 -3.67
N ALA A 327 6.60 2.73 -3.51
CA ALA A 327 6.21 3.59 -4.63
C ALA A 327 7.38 4.36 -5.26
N ARG A 328 7.86 3.89 -6.43
CA ARG A 328 8.71 4.65 -7.34
C ARG A 328 7.91 5.73 -8.13
N PRO A 329 8.55 6.85 -8.55
CA PRO A 329 7.94 7.91 -9.37
C PRO A 329 7.49 7.47 -10.78
#